data_AF-A0A9Q3QUY7-F1
#
_entry.id   AF-A0A9Q3QUY7-F1
#
_cell.length_a   1.000
_cell.length_b   1.000
_cell.length_c   1.000
_cell.angle_alpha   90.00
_cell.angle_beta   90.00
_cell.angle_gamma   90.00
#
_symmetry.space_group_name_H-M   'P 1'
#
loop_
_entity.id
_entity.type
_entity.pdbx_description
1 polymer ?
#
loop_
_entity_poly.entity_id
_entity_poly.type
_entity_poly.pdbx_seq_one_letter_code
_entity_poly.pdbx_strand_id
1 'polypeptide(L)' 'MDIPKHWTFVFEGMGETDTGDVITVADGEIIGTWSILDGAFYTFTPLGVSEHLFLDPFLGRMCVEMREWQEARGIEGI' A
#
# COMPACT_ATOMS: atom_id res chain seq x y z
N MET A 1 4.66 -13.14 -13.65
CA MET A 1 5.30 -13.00 -12.33
C MET A 1 4.48 -13.88 -11.38
N ASP A 2 5.05 -14.96 -10.84
CA ASP A 2 4.36 -15.76 -9.82
C ASP A 2 4.43 -15.02 -8.49
N ILE A 3 3.37 -14.28 -8.16
CA ILE A 3 3.26 -13.56 -6.89
C ILE A 3 2.96 -14.61 -5.80
N PRO A 4 3.77 -14.71 -4.73
CA PRO A 4 3.50 -15.66 -3.67
C PRO A 4 2.10 -15.44 -3.07
N LYS A 5 1.35 -16.52 -2.82
CA LYS A 5 -0.04 -16.48 -2.32
C LYS A 5 -0.25 -15.69 -1.01
N HIS A 6 0.81 -15.35 -0.30
CA HIS A 6 0.75 -14.58 0.96
C HIS A 6 0.98 -13.08 0.76
N TRP A 7 1.28 -12.63 -0.46
CA TRP A 7 1.40 -11.21 -0.77
C TRP A 7 0.01 -10.60 -0.94
N THR A 8 -0.21 -9.47 -0.27
CA THR A 8 -1.49 -8.75 -0.30
C THR A 8 -1.43 -7.55 -1.26
N PHE A 9 -0.27 -6.92 -1.38
CA PHE A 9 -0.07 -5.69 -2.14
C PHE A 9 1.15 -5.80 -3.05
N VAL A 10 1.09 -5.12 -4.19
CA VAL A 10 2.20 -4.82 -5.08
C VAL A 10 2.46 -3.32 -5.00
N PHE A 11 3.73 -2.94 -4.79
CA PHE A 11 4.20 -1.55 -4.82
C PHE A 11 4.88 -1.34 -6.17
N GLU A 12 4.17 -0.73 -7.12
CA GLU A 12 4.68 -0.53 -8.48
C GLU A 12 5.91 0.38 -8.48
N GLY A 13 6.94 0.03 -9.26
CA GLY A 13 8.18 0.81 -9.35
C GLY A 13 9.13 0.65 -8.15
N MET A 14 8.78 -0.16 -7.15
CA MET A 14 9.60 -0.29 -5.95
C MET A 14 11.00 -0.83 -6.26
N GLY A 15 12.02 -0.08 -5.83
CA GLY A 15 13.43 -0.36 -6.11
C GLY A 15 14.00 0.35 -7.35
N GLU A 16 13.13 0.99 -8.15
CA GLU A 16 13.51 1.80 -9.32
C GLU A 16 13.11 3.27 -9.15
N THR A 17 11.99 3.54 -8.47
CA THR A 17 11.45 4.88 -8.18
C THR A 17 11.26 5.06 -6.67
N ASP A 18 11.03 6.31 -6.24
CA ASP A 18 10.67 6.65 -4.86
C ASP A 18 9.15 6.86 -4.67
N THR A 19 8.35 6.49 -5.68
CA THR A 19 6.88 6.58 -5.66
C THR A 19 6.26 5.68 -6.72
N GLY A 20 5.05 5.21 -6.47
CA GLY A 20 4.24 4.49 -7.45
C GLY A 20 2.87 4.10 -6.91
N ASP A 21 2.16 3.29 -7.67
CA ASP A 21 0.83 2.79 -7.29
C ASP A 21 0.94 1.61 -6.32
N VAL A 22 -0.07 1.50 -5.45
CA VAL A 22 -0.29 0.32 -4.60
C VAL A 22 -1.46 -0.45 -5.16
N ILE A 23 -1.20 -1.71 -5.50
CA ILE A 23 -2.14 -2.58 -6.20
C ILE A 23 -2.45 -3.80 -5.33
N THR A 24 -3.71 -4.16 -5.17
CA THR A 24 -4.13 -5.39 -4.49
C THR A 24 -3.83 -6.63 -5.35
N VAL A 25 -3.23 -7.66 -4.75
CA VAL A 25 -2.92 -8.92 -5.46
C VAL A 25 -4.19 -9.71 -5.78
N ALA A 26 -5.26 -9.53 -5.00
CA ALA A 26 -6.50 -10.29 -5.12
C ALA A 26 -7.27 -10.02 -6.42
N ASP A 27 -7.36 -8.75 -6.82
CA ASP A 27 -8.19 -8.27 -7.93
C ASP A 27 -7.47 -7.28 -8.86
N GLY A 28 -6.25 -6.85 -8.52
CA GLY A 28 -5.49 -5.89 -9.32
C GLY A 28 -5.98 -4.45 -9.20
N GLU A 29 -6.78 -4.11 -8.18
CA GLU A 29 -7.27 -2.76 -7.97
C GLU A 29 -6.16 -1.83 -7.43
N ILE A 30 -6.08 -0.61 -7.97
CA ILE A 30 -5.24 0.45 -7.41
C ILE A 30 -5.97 1.07 -6.22
N ILE A 31 -5.37 0.97 -5.04
CA ILE A 31 -5.99 1.41 -3.78
C ILE A 31 -5.39 2.70 -3.22
N GLY A 32 -4.32 3.18 -3.85
CA GLY A 32 -3.60 4.38 -3.45
C GLY A 32 -2.20 4.42 -4.03
N THR A 33 -1.40 5.36 -3.53
CA THR A 33 -0.01 5.56 -3.93
C THR A 33 0.92 5.34 -2.75
N TRP A 34 2.11 4.84 -3.03
CA TRP A 34 3.22 4.81 -2.08
C TRP A 34 4.29 5.82 -2.46
N SER A 35 5.06 6.26 -1.48
CA SER A 35 6.27 7.06 -1.71
C SER A 35 7.28 6.91 -0.57
N ILE A 36 8.52 7.33 -0.83
CA ILE A 36 9.58 7.48 0.17
C ILE A 36 9.68 8.95 0.56
N LEU A 37 9.36 9.26 1.81
CA LEU A 37 9.52 10.59 2.39
C LEU A 37 10.87 10.68 3.12
N ASP A 38 11.60 11.78 2.90
CA ASP A 38 12.91 12.06 3.49
C ASP A 38 13.94 10.94 3.33
N GLY A 39 13.80 10.11 2.30
CA GLY A 39 14.69 8.97 2.03
C GLY A 39 14.63 7.85 3.08
N ALA A 40 13.68 7.88 4.02
CA ALA A 40 13.68 7.00 5.18
C ALA A 40 12.31 6.43 5.58
N PHE A 41 11.22 7.08 5.19
CA PHE A 41 9.87 6.68 5.58
C PHE A 41 9.05 6.24 4.38
N TYR A 42 8.40 5.08 4.49
CA TYR A 42 7.39 4.67 3.52
C TYR A 42 6.08 5.33 3.89
N THR A 43 5.42 5.91 2.90
CA THR A 43 4.10 6.50 3.07
C THR A 43 3.08 5.80 2.19
N PHE A 44 1.84 5.72 2.67
CA PHE A 44 0.69 5.30 1.88
C PHE A 44 -0.39 6.37 1.89
N THR A 45 -0.86 6.74 0.70
CA THR A 45 -1.99 7.66 0.51
C THR A 45 -3.10 6.90 -0.22
N PRO A 46 -4.28 6.71 0.39
CA PRO A 46 -5.41 6.07 -0.27
C PRO A 46 -5.85 6.82 -1.52
N LEU A 47 -6.40 6.09 -2.49
CA LEU A 47 -6.90 6.68 -3.73
C LEU A 47 -7.96 7.75 -3.43
N GLY A 48 -7.79 8.93 -4.02
CA GLY A 48 -8.70 10.07 -3.83
C GLY A 48 -8.49 10.87 -2.54
N VAL A 49 -7.52 10.48 -1.70
CA VAL A 49 -7.12 11.22 -0.50
C VAL A 49 -5.84 12.00 -0.78
N SER A 50 -5.69 13.20 -0.20
CA SER A 50 -4.50 14.03 -0.41
C SER A 50 -3.43 13.85 0.67
N GLU A 51 -3.81 13.40 1.86
CA GLU A 51 -2.92 13.20 3.00
C GLU A 51 -2.49 11.74 3.13
N HIS A 52 -1.27 11.53 3.62
CA HIS A 52 -0.78 10.19 3.94
C HIS A 52 -1.59 9.61 5.09
N LEU A 53 -2.16 8.42 4.87
CA LEU A 53 -2.85 7.68 5.92
C LEU A 53 -1.85 6.93 6.82
N PHE A 54 -0.80 6.37 6.21
CA PHE A 54 0.27 5.69 6.92
C PHE A 54 1.63 6.28 6.59
N LEU A 55 2.49 6.31 7.59
CA LEU A 55 3.89 6.70 7.50
C LEU A 55 4.68 5.84 8.50
N ASP A 56 5.53 4.96 8.01
CA ASP A 56 6.35 4.09 8.86
C ASP A 56 7.73 3.82 8.23
N PRO A 57 8.82 3.78 9.02
CA PRO A 57 10.14 3.44 8.50
C PRO A 57 10.26 1.97 8.05
N PHE A 58 9.33 1.11 8.46
CA PHE A 58 9.32 -0.31 8.13
C PHE A 58 8.12 -0.63 7.22
N LEU A 59 8.42 -0.86 5.93
CA LEU A 59 7.40 -1.26 4.93
C LEU A 59 6.55 -2.45 5.39
N GLY A 60 7.16 -3.44 6.03
CA GLY A 60 6.44 -4.61 6.55
C GLY A 60 5.35 -4.26 7.56
N ARG A 61 5.58 -3.25 8.41
CA ARG A 61 4.59 -2.76 9.37
C ARG A 61 3.50 -1.96 8.67
N MET A 62 3.87 -1.08 7.74
CA MET A 62 2.90 -0.35 6.91
C MET A 62 1.95 -1.32 6.19
N CYS A 63 2.47 -2.42 5.64
CA CYS A 63 1.66 -3.46 5.00
C CYS A 63 0.65 -4.12 5.95
N VAL A 64 0.97 -4.27 7.24
CA VAL A 64 0.03 -4.80 8.24
C VAL A 64 -1.09 -3.79 8.49
N GLU A 65 -0.74 -2.51 8.71
CA GLU A 65 -1.70 -1.43 8.93
C GLU A 65 -2.63 -1.25 7.72
N MET A 66 -2.09 -1.33 6.49
CA MET A 66 -2.86 -1.30 5.25
C MET A 66 -3.83 -2.48 5.12
N ARG A 67 -3.43 -3.68 5.57
CA ARG A 67 -4.32 -4.86 5.54
C ARG A 67 -5.48 -4.70 6.51
N GLU A 68 -5.20 -4.30 7.74
CA GLU A 68 -6.24 -4.05 8.76
C GLU A 68 -7.22 -2.96 8.30
N TRP A 69 -6.69 -1.89 7.68
CA TRP A 69 -7.51 -0.84 7.09
C TRP A 69 -8.39 -1.32 5.93
N GLN A 70 -7.84 -2.15 5.03
CA GLN A 70 -8.62 -2.76 3.95
C GLN A 70 -9.73 -3.68 4.47
N GLU A 71 -9.41 -4.53 5.44
CA GLU A 71 -10.36 -5.44 6.07
C GLU A 71 -11.51 -4.65 6.73
N ALA A 72 -11.20 -3.56 7.44
CA ALA A 72 -12.21 -2.69 8.03
C ALA A 72 -13.15 -2.07 6.97
N ARG A 73 -12.61 -1.62 5.82
CA ARG A 73 -13.42 -1.06 4.72
C ARG A 73 -14.28 -2.11 4.01
N GLY A 74 -13.79 -3.35 3.89
CA GLY A 74 -14.56 -4.47 3.33
C GLY A 74 -15.74 -4.89 4.21
N ILE A 75 -15.66 -4.65 5.52
CA ILE A 75 -16.74 -4.92 6.48
C ILE A 75 -17.85 -3.86 6.41
N GLU A 76 -17.53 -2.62 6.05
CA GLU A 76 -18.54 -1.55 5.86
C GLU A 76 -19.38 -1.70 4.58
N GLY A 77 -19.04 -2.65 3.71
CA GLY A 77 -19.74 -2.95 2.45
C GLY A 77 -20.74 -4.11 2.51
N ILE A 78 -21.09 -4.62 3.71
CA ILE A 78 -22.01 -5.76 3.92
C ILE A 78 -23.25 -5.34 4.72
#